data_AF-A0A1W9WKH4-F1
#
_entry.id   AF-A0A1W9WKH4-F1
#
_cell.length_a   1.000
_cell.length_b   1.000
_cell.length_c   1.000
_cell.angle_alpha   90.00
_cell.angle_beta   90.00
_cell.angle_gamma   90.00
#
_symmetry.space_group_name_H-M   'P 1'
#
loop_
_entity.id
_entity.type
_entity.pdbx_description
1 polymer ?
#
loop_
_entity_poly.entity_id
_entity_poly.type
_entity_poly.pdbx_seq_one_letter_code
_entity_poly.pdbx_strand_id
1 'polypeptide(L)' 'MGIFFLDESDLPSGASKSDAIKVVHALQGLGWEVQYGDGSPRWKEGVDPSEHGEFESELAGCISNI' A
#
# COMPACT_ATOMS: atom_id res chain seq x y z
N MET A 1 -14.11 4.06 -1.79
CA MET A 1 -13.51 2.92 -2.54
C MET A 1 -12.57 3.49 -3.60
N GLY A 2 -11.43 3.95 -3.11
CA GLY A 2 -10.29 4.38 -3.90
C GLY A 2 -9.32 3.24 -4.19
N ILE A 3 -8.59 3.33 -5.31
CA ILE A 3 -7.49 2.41 -5.61
C ILE A 3 -6.19 3.04 -5.12
N PHE A 4 -5.41 2.28 -4.35
CA PHE A 4 -4.11 2.64 -3.81
C PHE A 4 -2.99 1.92 -4.56
N PHE A 5 -1.83 2.55 -4.63
CA PHE A 5 -0.64 2.03 -5.28
C PHE A 5 0.52 2.07 -4.29
N LEU A 6 1.26 0.96 -4.23
CA LEU A 6 2.40 0.81 -3.33
C LEU A 6 3.67 0.56 -4.11
N ASP A 7 4.72 1.33 -3.85
CA ASP A 7 6.01 1.21 -4.51
C ASP A 7 7.11 0.72 -3.54
N GLU A 8 8.28 0.35 -4.06
CA GLU A 8 9.44 -0.07 -3.25
C GLU A 8 9.94 1.06 -2.33
N SER A 9 9.71 2.32 -2.69
CA SER A 9 10.04 3.47 -1.84
C SER A 9 9.25 3.52 -0.54
N ASP A 10 8.10 2.85 -0.48
CA ASP A 10 7.22 2.83 0.69
C ASP A 10 7.66 1.78 1.72
N LEU A 11 8.56 0.89 1.31
CA LEU A 11 9.08 -0.19 2.12
C LEU A 11 10.37 0.22 2.84
N PRO A 12 10.72 -0.46 3.94
CA PRO A 12 11.97 -0.23 4.64
C PRO A 12 13.18 -0.46 3.73
N SER A 13 14.25 0.28 3.99
CA SER A 13 15.54 0.14 3.31
C SER A 13 16.00 -1.31 3.31
N GLY A 14 16.12 -1.91 2.12
CA GLY A 14 16.51 -3.32 1.93
C GLY A 14 15.35 -4.27 1.67
N ALA A 15 14.10 -3.81 1.69
CA ALA A 15 12.96 -4.61 1.27
C ALA A 15 13.02 -4.90 -0.23
N SER A 16 12.58 -6.10 -0.60
CA SER A 16 12.54 -6.55 -2.00
C SER A 16 11.16 -6.36 -2.60
N LYS A 17 11.05 -6.35 -3.94
CA LYS A 17 9.77 -6.48 -4.64
C LYS A 17 8.87 -7.61 -4.10
N SER A 18 9.45 -8.72 -3.65
CA SER A 18 8.67 -9.83 -3.06
C SER A 18 7.99 -9.40 -1.75
N ASP A 19 8.62 -8.53 -0.97
CA ASP A 19 8.07 -7.99 0.27
C ASP A 19 6.96 -6.97 -0.04
N ALA A 20 7.15 -6.14 -1.07
CA ALA A 20 6.09 -5.28 -1.59
C ALA A 20 4.82 -6.05 -1.95
N ILE A 21 4.99 -7.17 -2.66
CA ILE A 21 3.88 -8.05 -3.05
C ILE A 21 3.19 -8.62 -1.82
N LYS A 22 3.92 -9.01 -0.76
CA LYS A 22 3.32 -9.48 0.50
C LYS A 22 2.50 -8.39 1.16
N VAL A 23 2.99 -7.13 1.21
CA VAL A 23 2.22 -5.99 1.73
C VAL A 23 0.93 -5.80 0.96
N VAL A 24 1.00 -5.77 -0.38
CA VAL A 24 -0.16 -5.60 -1.26
C VAL A 24 -1.20 -6.70 -0.98
N HIS A 25 -0.76 -7.96 -0.90
CA HIS A 25 -1.66 -9.08 -0.58
C HIS A 25 -2.26 -8.96 0.82
N ALA A 26 -1.51 -8.49 1.82
CA ALA A 26 -2.01 -8.29 3.17
C ALA A 26 -3.11 -7.21 3.20
N LEU A 27 -2.88 -6.07 2.55
CA LEU A 27 -3.85 -4.98 2.45
C LEU A 27 -5.10 -5.40 1.65
N GLN A 28 -4.94 -6.15 0.56
CA GLN A 28 -6.05 -6.74 -0.17
C GLN A 28 -6.86 -7.71 0.71
N GLY A 29 -6.20 -8.47 1.60
CA GLY A 29 -6.84 -9.33 2.58
C GLY A 29 -7.67 -8.58 3.62
N LEU A 30 -7.32 -7.32 3.91
CA LEU A 30 -8.07 -6.41 4.76
C LEU A 30 -9.23 -5.70 4.04
N GLY A 31 -9.37 -5.92 2.72
CA GLY A 31 -10.43 -5.34 1.89
C GLY A 31 -10.03 -4.08 1.13
N TRP A 32 -8.74 -3.69 1.16
CA TRP A 32 -8.24 -2.54 0.40
C TRP A 32 -7.97 -2.89 -1.06
N GLU A 33 -8.36 -2.00 -1.99
CA GLU A 33 -7.97 -2.12 -3.40
C GLU A 33 -6.57 -1.54 -3.61
N VAL A 34 -5.55 -2.39 -3.42
CA VAL A 34 -4.14 -2.00 -3.57
C VAL A 34 -3.51 -2.71 -4.76
N GLN A 35 -2.66 -2.01 -5.50
CA GLN A 35 -1.82 -2.59 -6.55
C GLN A 35 -0.35 -2.22 -6.32
N TYR A 36 0.57 -3.08 -6.74
CA TYR A 36 1.98 -2.73 -6.76
C TYR A 36 2.22 -1.68 -7.86
N GLY A 37 2.90 -0.60 -7.49
CA GLY A 37 3.15 0.58 -8.32
C GLY A 37 4.03 0.26 -9.51
N ASP A 38 3.73 0.93 -10.61
CA ASP A 38 4.49 0.94 -11.86
C ASP A 38 5.10 2.34 -12.13
N GLY A 39 5.21 3.18 -11.10
CA GLY A 39 5.48 4.62 -11.19
C GLY A 39 4.23 5.50 -11.17
N SER A 40 3.04 4.90 -11.05
CA SER A 40 1.78 5.61 -10.80
C SER A 40 1.78 6.33 -9.44
N PRO A 41 1.02 7.43 -9.30
CA PRO A 41 0.82 8.09 -8.00
C PRO A 41 0.19 7.13 -6.98
N ARG A 42 0.51 7.33 -5.71
CA ARG A 42 0.16 6.44 -4.58
C ARG A 42 -1.34 6.16 -4.41
N TRP A 43 -2.21 7.00 -4.95
CA TRP A 43 -3.65 6.75 -5.04
C TRP A 43 -4.23 7.49 -6.25
N LYS A 44 -5.35 7.00 -6.77
CA LYS A 44 -6.08 7.71 -7.84
C LYS A 44 -6.65 9.04 -7.34
N GLU A 45 -6.88 9.97 -8.25
CA GLU A 45 -7.64 11.19 -7.90
C GLU A 45 -9.07 10.83 -7.47
N GLY A 46 -9.55 11.46 -6.40
CA GLY A 46 -10.89 11.26 -5.86
C GLY A 46 -11.01 10.25 -4.72
N VAL A 47 -9.89 9.72 -4.20
CA VAL A 47 -9.88 9.00 -2.91
C VAL A 47 -10.18 9.99 -1.77
N ASP A 48 -10.98 9.55 -0.80
CA ASP A 48 -11.33 10.38 0.34
C ASP A 48 -10.10 10.57 1.25
N PRO A 49 -9.81 11.81 1.72
CA PRO A 49 -8.71 12.06 2.65
C PRO A 49 -8.76 11.22 3.94
N SER A 50 -9.94 10.83 4.41
CA SER A 50 -10.10 9.92 5.56
C SER A 50 -9.59 8.51 5.24
N GLU A 51 -9.85 8.01 4.02
CA GLU A 51 -9.33 6.72 3.57
C GLU A 51 -7.79 6.74 3.50
N HIS A 52 -7.17 7.90 3.24
CA HIS A 52 -5.70 8.00 3.23
C HIS A 52 -5.11 7.70 4.62
N GLY A 53 -5.66 8.27 5.68
CA GLY A 53 -5.14 8.08 7.03
C GLY A 53 -5.28 6.63 7.51
N GLU A 54 -6.43 6.02 7.24
CA GLU A 54 -6.68 4.61 7.56
C GLU A 54 -5.75 3.69 6.77
N PHE A 55 -5.63 3.93 5.45
CA PHE A 55 -4.73 3.18 4.58
C PHE A 55 -3.28 3.23 5.05
N GLU A 56 -2.76 4.42 5.38
CA GLU A 56 -1.38 4.59 5.86
C GLU A 56 -1.12 3.85 7.18
N SER A 57 -2.11 3.82 8.08
CA SER A 57 -2.00 3.10 9.34
C SER A 57 -1.96 1.57 9.13
N GLU A 58 -2.84 1.04 8.30
CA GLU A 58 -2.86 -0.39 7.94
C GLU A 58 -1.61 -0.79 7.17
N LEU A 59 -1.14 0.07 6.27
CA LEU A 59 0.09 -0.11 5.51
C LEU A 59 1.31 -0.21 6.43
N ALA A 60 1.47 0.73 7.37
CA ALA A 60 2.56 0.70 8.33
C ALA A 60 2.52 -0.58 9.20
N GLY A 61 1.32 -1.04 9.56
CA GLY A 61 1.12 -2.30 10.29
C GLY A 61 1.51 -3.53 9.46
N CYS A 62 1.17 -3.56 8.17
CA CYS A 62 1.57 -4.63 7.26
C CYS A 62 3.08 -4.67 7.07
N ILE A 63 3.72 -3.51 6.83
CA ILE A 63 5.16 -3.39 6.64
C ILE A 63 5.95 -3.84 7.89
N SER A 64 5.48 -3.49 9.08
CA SER A 64 6.18 -3.84 10.34
C SER A 64 6.21 -5.35 10.64
N ASN A 65 5.41 -6.15 9.93
CA ASN A 65 5.33 -7.61 10.08
C ASN A 65 6.19 -8.39 9.06
N ILE A 66 6.98 -7.70 8.23
CA ILE A 66 7.82 -8.29 7.17
C ILE A 66 9.29 -8.19 7.56
#